data_AF-A0A956KX12-F1
#
_entry.id   AF-A0A956KX12-F1
#
_cell.length_a   1.000
_cell.length_b   1.000
_cell.length_c   1.000
_cell.angle_alpha   90.00
_cell.angle_beta   90.00
_cell.angle_gamma   90.00
#
_symmetry.space_group_name_H-M   'P 1'
#
loop_
_entity.id
_entity.type
_entity.pdbx_description
1 polymer ?
#
loop_
_entity_poly.entity_id
_entity_poly.type
_entity_poly.pdbx_seq_one_letter_code
_entity_poly.pdbx_strand_id
1 'polypeptide(L)'
;MLRRSLAITALLLTACTDPAGEDDTGTADDTGGPTIDVPTDAAGLATWLADESYAGWSAESAVHDATGNSPHGRVRTYFNDVLEASFGAGNESHTVGSASVKELYDAMDTRVGWAVMVKIAEGDAADTWYWYIDNGGATMDGNGLGGCNGCHSAGTDRVVTAYPLQ
;
A
#
# COMPACT_ATOMS: atom_id res chain seq x y z
N MET A 1 55.73 -42.20 -68.14
CA MET A 1 54.48 -41.77 -67.48
C MET A 1 54.81 -41.35 -66.06
N LEU A 2 54.63 -40.06 -65.80
CA LEU A 2 55.20 -39.29 -64.69
C LEU A 2 54.04 -38.86 -63.77
N ARG A 3 54.14 -39.23 -62.47
CA ARG A 3 53.73 -38.46 -61.26
C ARG A 3 52.23 -38.09 -61.13
N ARG A 4 51.62 -37.98 -59.94
CA ARG A 4 52.06 -37.30 -58.71
C ARG A 4 51.01 -37.51 -57.61
N SER A 5 51.45 -37.61 -56.36
CA SER A 5 50.66 -37.45 -55.14
C SER A 5 49.97 -36.07 -55.05
N LEU A 6 48.87 -35.94 -54.28
CA LEU A 6 48.77 -35.25 -52.97
C LEU A 6 47.31 -34.87 -52.57
N ALA A 7 46.91 -35.31 -51.36
CA ALA A 7 46.07 -34.68 -50.30
C ALA A 7 44.68 -34.02 -50.54
N ILE A 8 43.99 -33.80 -49.38
CA ILE A 8 42.83 -32.91 -49.06
C ILE A 8 41.47 -33.65 -49.13
N THR A 9 40.51 -33.59 -48.20
CA THR A 9 40.31 -33.01 -46.85
C THR A 9 38.97 -33.55 -46.33
N ALA A 10 38.83 -33.61 -44.99
CA ALA A 10 37.65 -33.62 -44.11
C ALA A 10 36.24 -33.94 -44.66
N LEU A 11 35.44 -34.69 -43.89
CA LEU A 11 34.36 -34.11 -43.06
C LEU A 11 33.76 -35.22 -42.16
N LEU A 12 33.82 -35.03 -40.83
CA LEU A 12 33.09 -35.83 -39.85
C LEU A 12 31.74 -35.17 -39.60
N LEU A 13 30.67 -35.91 -39.93
CA LEU A 13 29.26 -35.70 -39.58
C LEU A 13 28.81 -37.09 -39.08
N THR A 14 28.18 -37.32 -37.93
CA THR A 14 26.93 -36.73 -37.41
C THR A 14 26.69 -37.33 -36.02
N ALA A 15 26.15 -36.55 -35.06
CA ALA A 15 24.98 -36.87 -34.24
C ALA A 15 24.92 -35.96 -32.99
N CYS A 16 24.24 -34.81 -33.12
CA CYS A 16 23.50 -34.23 -32.01
C CYS A 16 22.01 -34.34 -32.35
N THR A 17 21.24 -34.76 -31.36
CA THR A 17 19.80 -35.03 -31.40
C THR A 17 18.97 -33.83 -31.87
N ASP A 18 17.94 -34.16 -32.63
CA ASP A 18 16.94 -33.33 -33.32
C ASP A 18 15.82 -32.80 -32.38
N PRO A 19 14.84 -31.98 -32.85
CA PRO A 19 14.35 -30.76 -32.21
C PRO A 19 12.88 -30.82 -31.78
N ALA A 20 12.38 -29.84 -31.03
CA ALA A 20 10.95 -29.45 -31.01
C ALA A 20 10.67 -28.23 -30.10
N GLY A 21 9.83 -27.31 -30.60
CA GLY A 21 9.01 -26.34 -29.85
C GLY A 21 9.74 -25.04 -29.53
N GLU A 22 9.64 -23.99 -30.36
CA GLU A 22 8.50 -23.06 -30.48
C GLU A 22 8.13 -22.41 -29.14
N ASP A 23 8.38 -21.10 -29.12
CA ASP A 23 7.89 -20.03 -28.25
C ASP A 23 6.88 -20.42 -27.17
N ASP A 24 7.28 -20.23 -25.91
CA ASP A 24 6.33 -19.74 -24.91
C ASP A 24 6.98 -18.54 -24.19
N THR A 25 6.70 -17.38 -24.76
CA THR A 25 6.76 -16.11 -24.04
C THR A 25 5.72 -16.21 -22.94
N GLY A 26 6.15 -16.76 -21.80
CA GLY A 26 5.45 -16.63 -20.54
C GLY A 26 5.53 -15.17 -20.10
N THR A 27 4.77 -14.30 -20.77
CA THR A 27 4.20 -13.12 -20.14
C THR A 27 3.39 -13.67 -18.98
N ALA A 28 3.99 -13.68 -17.80
CA ALA A 28 3.23 -13.75 -16.57
C ALA A 28 2.19 -12.63 -16.69
N ASP A 29 0.94 -13.06 -16.69
CA ASP A 29 -0.22 -12.20 -16.62
C ASP A 29 -0.10 -11.46 -15.28
N ASP A 30 0.60 -10.32 -15.30
CA ASP A 30 0.60 -9.32 -14.23
C ASP A 30 -0.80 -8.73 -14.24
N THR A 31 -1.75 -9.51 -13.72
CA THR A 31 -3.10 -9.06 -13.45
C THR A 31 -2.95 -8.08 -12.31
N GLY A 32 -2.59 -6.84 -12.66
CA GLY A 32 -2.21 -5.76 -11.76
C GLY A 32 -3.26 -5.55 -10.69
N GLY A 33 -3.09 -6.27 -9.58
CA GLY A 33 -3.82 -5.98 -8.36
C GLY A 33 -3.46 -4.56 -7.92
N PRO A 34 -4.37 -3.86 -7.23
CA PRO A 34 -4.08 -2.54 -6.71
C PRO A 34 -2.79 -2.59 -5.88
N THR A 35 -1.81 -1.74 -6.24
CA THR A 35 -0.56 -1.63 -5.50
C THR A 35 -0.83 -0.87 -4.21
N ILE A 36 -0.34 -1.40 -3.09
CA ILE A 36 -0.38 -0.70 -1.81
C ILE A 36 0.94 0.05 -1.68
N ASP A 37 0.90 1.35 -1.93
CA ASP A 37 2.09 2.21 -1.93
C ASP A 37 2.49 2.71 -0.53
N VAL A 38 1.68 2.39 0.49
CA VAL A 38 1.91 2.73 1.90
C VAL A 38 2.46 1.50 2.63
N PRO A 39 3.61 1.58 3.33
CA PRO A 39 4.12 0.46 4.12
C PRO A 39 3.10 -0.03 5.16
N THR A 40 3.04 -1.35 5.37
CA THR A 40 2.12 -2.00 6.32
C THR A 40 2.88 -2.81 7.37
N ASP A 41 4.02 -2.26 7.79
CA ASP A 41 4.81 -2.69 8.94
C ASP A 41 5.33 -1.46 9.69
N ALA A 42 5.45 -1.55 11.01
CA ALA A 42 5.79 -0.41 11.84
C ALA A 42 7.11 0.29 11.45
N ALA A 43 8.13 -0.46 11.03
CA ALA A 43 9.46 0.10 10.76
C ALA A 43 9.50 0.86 9.42
N GLY A 44 8.93 0.25 8.38
CA GLY A 44 8.76 0.88 7.08
C GLY A 44 7.88 2.11 7.17
N LEU A 45 6.77 2.02 7.91
CA LEU A 45 5.83 3.12 8.04
C LEU A 45 6.41 4.28 8.86
N ALA A 46 7.15 4.00 9.94
CA ALA A 46 7.83 5.04 10.71
C ALA A 46 8.83 5.84 9.84
N THR A 47 9.58 5.16 8.97
CA THR A 47 10.49 5.83 8.03
C THR A 47 9.72 6.68 7.03
N TRP A 48 8.69 6.11 6.41
CA TRP A 48 7.86 6.79 5.42
C TRP A 48 7.12 8.03 5.96
N LEU A 49 6.66 7.97 7.22
CA LEU A 49 6.04 9.08 7.93
C LEU A 49 7.05 10.17 8.28
N ALA A 50 8.25 9.80 8.74
CA ALA A 50 9.33 10.76 9.02
C ALA A 50 9.78 11.51 7.75
N ASP A 51 9.70 10.85 6.59
CA ASP A 51 9.97 11.44 5.28
C ASP A 51 8.79 12.28 4.74
N GLU A 52 7.68 12.40 5.48
CA GLU A 52 6.48 13.17 5.09
C GLU A 52 5.92 12.74 3.73
N SER A 53 6.02 11.44 3.40
CA SER A 53 5.68 10.92 2.08
C SER A 53 4.19 11.09 1.71
N TYR A 54 3.33 11.40 2.69
CA TYR A 54 1.91 11.73 2.51
C TYR A 54 1.62 13.21 2.26
N ALA A 55 2.61 14.11 2.34
CA ALA A 55 2.36 15.56 2.38
C ALA A 55 1.65 16.13 1.13
N GLY A 56 1.65 15.39 0.02
CA GLY A 56 0.93 15.76 -1.22
C GLY A 56 -0.53 15.28 -1.29
N TRP A 57 -1.01 14.53 -0.30
CA TRP A 57 -2.37 14.00 -0.26
C TRP A 57 -3.41 15.08 0.06
N SER A 58 -4.67 14.80 -0.32
CA SER A 58 -5.81 15.61 0.11
C SER A 58 -5.87 15.64 1.64
N ALA A 59 -6.10 16.83 2.22
CA ALA A 59 -5.99 17.05 3.65
C ALA A 59 -7.14 17.90 4.18
N GLU A 60 -7.50 17.68 5.45
CA GLU A 60 -8.27 18.64 6.23
C GLU A 60 -7.56 20.01 6.18
N SER A 61 -8.36 21.07 6.14
CA SER A 61 -7.92 22.45 5.94
C SER A 61 -7.13 23.00 7.12
N ALA A 62 -7.37 22.48 8.32
CA ALA A 62 -6.70 22.89 9.56
C ALA A 62 -6.68 21.77 10.61
N VAL A 63 -5.82 21.95 11.62
CA VAL A 63 -5.86 21.14 12.85
C VAL A 63 -7.12 21.49 13.65
N HIS A 64 -7.83 20.48 14.16
CA HIS A 64 -9.03 20.67 14.97
C HIS A 64 -9.14 19.61 16.08
N ASP A 65 -10.07 19.82 17.01
CA ASP A 65 -10.41 18.80 18.01
C ASP A 65 -11.03 17.59 17.32
N ALA A 66 -10.59 16.39 17.67
CA ALA A 66 -11.19 15.17 17.17
C ALA A 66 -12.67 15.11 17.57
N THR A 67 -13.52 14.69 16.64
CA THR A 67 -14.97 14.69 16.83
C THR A 67 -15.49 13.34 17.33
N GLY A 68 -16.75 13.32 17.78
CA GLY A 68 -17.42 12.10 18.22
C GLY A 68 -16.75 11.48 19.46
N ASN A 69 -16.63 10.16 19.46
CA ASN A 69 -16.05 9.40 20.57
C ASN A 69 -14.55 9.12 20.38
N SER A 70 -13.88 9.91 19.53
CA SER A 70 -12.48 9.73 19.19
C SER A 70 -11.56 9.97 20.39
N PRO A 71 -10.61 9.07 20.67
CA PRO A 71 -9.60 9.29 21.71
C PRO A 71 -8.44 10.19 21.25
N HIS A 72 -8.43 10.65 19.99
CA HIS A 72 -7.24 11.19 19.33
C HIS A 72 -6.92 12.68 19.57
N GLY A 73 -7.42 13.30 20.64
CA GLY A 73 -7.04 14.67 21.00
C GLY A 73 -7.28 15.68 19.87
N ARG A 74 -6.22 16.35 19.41
CA ARG A 74 -6.26 17.28 18.26
C ARG A 74 -5.62 16.65 17.04
N VAL A 75 -6.22 16.84 15.87
CA VAL A 75 -5.91 16.06 14.67
C VAL A 75 -5.92 16.88 13.40
N ARG A 76 -5.22 16.39 12.38
CA ARG A 76 -5.40 16.74 10.98
C ARG A 76 -5.25 15.49 10.13
N THR A 77 -6.21 15.21 9.27
CA THR A 77 -6.32 13.97 8.50
C THR A 77 -6.02 14.22 7.03
N TYR A 78 -5.39 13.23 6.40
CA TYR A 78 -5.02 13.19 4.99
C TYR A 78 -5.57 11.89 4.40
N PHE A 79 -6.11 11.97 3.18
CA PHE A 79 -6.58 10.83 2.38
C PHE A 79 -5.78 10.73 1.10
N ASN A 80 -5.32 9.52 0.77
CA ASN A 80 -4.71 9.30 -0.53
C ASN A 80 -5.76 9.34 -1.65
N ASP A 81 -5.28 9.45 -2.89
CA ASP A 81 -6.15 9.56 -4.07
C ASP A 81 -7.11 8.36 -4.22
N VAL A 82 -6.71 7.17 -3.77
CA VAL A 82 -7.54 5.96 -3.82
C VAL A 82 -8.75 6.10 -2.88
N LEU A 83 -8.54 6.55 -1.65
CA LEU A 83 -9.61 6.76 -0.68
C LEU A 83 -10.51 7.93 -1.08
N GLU A 84 -9.93 9.03 -1.56
CA GLU A 84 -10.66 10.18 -2.13
C GLU A 84 -11.57 9.75 -3.28
N ALA A 85 -11.03 8.99 -4.25
CA ALA A 85 -11.80 8.50 -5.38
C ALA A 85 -12.91 7.54 -4.94
N SER A 86 -12.64 6.70 -3.94
CA SER A 86 -13.63 5.77 -3.39
C SER A 86 -14.81 6.49 -2.74
N PHE A 87 -14.55 7.52 -1.94
CA PHE A 87 -15.61 8.34 -1.35
C PHE A 87 -16.34 9.18 -2.41
N GLY A 88 -15.63 9.77 -3.36
CA GLY A 88 -16.22 10.53 -4.46
C GLY A 88 -17.16 9.69 -5.33
N ALA A 89 -16.91 8.39 -5.44
CA ALA A 89 -17.78 7.42 -6.10
C ALA A 89 -18.97 6.95 -5.24
N GLY A 90 -18.99 7.29 -3.94
CA GLY A 90 -20.04 6.87 -3.01
C GLY A 90 -19.92 5.40 -2.57
N ASN A 91 -18.72 4.82 -2.61
CA ASN A 91 -18.53 3.43 -2.20
C ASN A 91 -18.76 3.25 -0.69
N GLU A 92 -19.48 2.20 -0.32
CA GLU A 92 -19.64 1.78 1.08
C GLU A 92 -18.53 0.85 1.56
N SER A 93 -17.75 0.28 0.63
CA SER A 93 -16.54 -0.50 0.87
C SER A 93 -15.39 0.13 0.08
N HIS A 94 -14.29 0.44 0.76
CA HIS A 94 -13.16 1.12 0.14
C HIS A 94 -12.24 0.13 -0.59
N THR A 95 -11.68 0.57 -1.70
CA THR A 95 -10.79 -0.24 -2.53
C THR A 95 -9.47 -0.53 -1.79
N VAL A 96 -8.89 -1.71 -2.00
CA VAL A 96 -7.51 -2.00 -1.55
C VAL A 96 -6.56 -0.90 -2.01
N GLY A 97 -5.65 -0.50 -1.11
CA GLY A 97 -4.77 0.65 -1.31
C GLY A 97 -5.35 1.98 -0.80
N SER A 98 -6.63 2.05 -0.44
CA SER A 98 -7.18 3.21 0.27
C SER A 98 -6.43 3.43 1.59
N ALA A 99 -5.99 4.66 1.84
CA ALA A 99 -5.22 4.97 3.03
C ALA A 99 -5.56 6.33 3.60
N SER A 100 -5.42 6.44 4.92
CA SER A 100 -5.48 7.71 5.63
C SER A 100 -4.32 7.83 6.61
N VAL A 101 -3.72 9.03 6.63
CA VAL A 101 -2.78 9.46 7.66
C VAL A 101 -3.47 10.51 8.51
N LYS A 102 -3.40 10.37 9.82
CA LYS A 102 -3.90 11.33 10.80
C LYS A 102 -2.75 11.79 11.65
N GLU A 103 -2.37 13.05 11.49
CA GLU A 103 -1.43 13.70 12.38
C GLU A 103 -2.10 13.96 13.74
N LEU A 104 -1.37 13.69 14.82
CA LEU A 104 -1.81 13.88 16.20
C LEU A 104 -1.09 15.10 16.78
N TYR A 105 -1.82 15.98 17.44
CA TYR A 105 -1.32 17.24 17.99
C TYR A 105 -1.61 17.35 19.47
N ASP A 106 -0.71 18.00 20.19
CA ASP A 106 -0.96 18.42 21.57
C ASP A 106 -1.80 19.71 21.66
N ALA A 107 -2.00 20.18 22.89
CA ALA A 107 -2.76 21.40 23.17
C ALA A 107 -2.08 22.69 22.67
N MET A 108 -0.81 22.62 22.29
CA MET A 108 0.01 23.74 21.83
C MET A 108 0.29 23.68 20.32
N ASP A 109 -0.50 22.92 19.55
CA ASP A 109 -0.32 22.72 18.10
C ASP A 109 1.01 22.06 17.71
N THR A 110 1.67 21.37 18.64
CA THR A 110 2.86 20.58 18.30
C THR A 110 2.43 19.18 17.87
N ARG A 111 2.88 18.73 16.69
CA ARG A 111 2.63 17.36 16.25
C ARG A 111 3.41 16.39 17.15
N VAL A 112 2.68 15.45 17.74
CA VAL A 112 3.20 14.44 18.68
C VAL A 112 3.22 13.03 18.10
N GLY A 113 2.67 12.84 16.89
CA GLY A 113 2.75 11.55 16.20
C GLY A 113 1.73 11.39 15.09
N TRP A 114 1.43 10.13 14.76
CA TRP A 114 0.58 9.73 13.64
C TRP A 114 -0.30 8.54 14.00
N ALA A 115 -1.50 8.51 13.42
CA ALA A 115 -2.28 7.29 13.25
C ALA A 115 -2.48 7.03 11.76
N VAL A 116 -2.36 5.79 11.31
CA VAL A 116 -2.50 5.42 9.90
C VAL A 116 -3.44 4.22 9.79
N MET A 117 -4.26 4.24 8.74
CA MET A 117 -5.03 3.07 8.33
C MET A 117 -4.85 2.82 6.83
N VAL A 118 -4.67 1.55 6.45
CA VAL A 118 -4.47 1.13 5.06
C VAL A 118 -5.38 -0.06 4.77
N LYS A 119 -6.16 0.02 3.68
CA LYS A 119 -6.97 -1.10 3.19
C LYS A 119 -6.07 -2.10 2.48
N ILE A 120 -5.95 -3.30 3.04
CA ILE A 120 -5.01 -4.32 2.58
C ILE A 120 -5.67 -5.54 1.91
N ALA A 121 -6.99 -5.67 2.04
CA ALA A 121 -7.77 -6.73 1.40
C ALA A 121 -9.18 -6.25 1.07
N GLU A 122 -9.85 -6.93 0.15
CA GLU A 122 -11.25 -6.66 -0.21
C GLU A 122 -12.23 -7.06 0.90
N GLY A 123 -13.44 -6.50 0.84
CA GLY A 123 -14.52 -6.78 1.80
C GLY A 123 -14.52 -5.85 3.00
N ASP A 124 -15.37 -6.11 3.98
CA ASP A 124 -15.69 -5.20 5.09
C ASP A 124 -15.34 -5.80 6.46
N ALA A 125 -14.44 -6.77 6.52
CA ALA A 125 -13.99 -7.35 7.79
C ALA A 125 -12.88 -6.48 8.43
N ALA A 126 -12.68 -6.62 9.75
CA ALA A 126 -11.73 -5.76 10.47
C ALA A 126 -10.27 -5.97 10.02
N ASP A 127 -9.92 -7.22 9.72
CA ASP A 127 -8.61 -7.65 9.25
C ASP A 127 -8.30 -7.24 7.80
N THR A 128 -9.26 -6.66 7.08
CA THR A 128 -9.02 -6.01 5.78
C THR A 128 -8.30 -4.67 5.90
N TRP A 129 -8.10 -4.18 7.13
CA TRP A 129 -7.40 -2.93 7.43
C TRP A 129 -6.16 -3.19 8.29
N TYR A 130 -5.02 -2.66 7.84
CA TYR A 130 -3.85 -2.45 8.66
C TYR A 130 -3.99 -1.15 9.44
N TRP A 131 -3.59 -1.17 10.71
CA TRP A 131 -3.63 -0.03 11.63
C TRP A 131 -2.24 0.23 12.17
N TYR A 132 -1.92 1.51 12.36
CA TYR A 132 -0.72 1.96 13.04
C TYR A 132 -1.04 3.19 13.88
N ILE A 133 -0.45 3.29 15.06
CA ILE A 133 -0.40 4.53 15.82
C ILE A 133 0.95 4.66 16.52
N ASP A 134 1.52 5.86 16.45
CA ASP A 134 2.59 6.34 17.31
C ASP A 134 2.18 7.70 17.87
N ASN A 135 2.24 7.84 19.19
CA ASN A 135 1.89 9.06 19.92
C ASN A 135 3.07 9.65 20.71
N GLY A 136 4.30 9.41 20.25
CA GLY A 136 5.51 9.98 20.86
C GLY A 136 5.97 9.24 22.12
N GLY A 137 5.53 7.99 22.29
CA GLY A 137 5.90 7.17 23.44
C GLY A 137 5.48 5.70 23.37
N ALA A 138 4.45 5.36 22.60
CA ALA A 138 4.06 3.98 22.34
C ALA A 138 3.63 3.80 20.88
N THR A 139 4.17 2.76 20.25
CA THR A 139 3.76 2.33 18.92
C THR A 139 2.91 1.06 19.02
N MET A 140 1.80 1.03 18.30
CA MET A 140 1.00 -0.18 18.11
C MET A 140 0.61 -0.31 16.65
N ASP A 141 0.74 -1.52 16.10
CA ASP A 141 0.36 -1.79 14.72
C ASP A 141 -0.15 -3.22 14.50
N GLY A 142 -0.85 -3.41 13.38
CA GLY A 142 -1.32 -4.72 12.93
C GLY A 142 -2.67 -4.69 12.23
N ASN A 143 -3.07 -5.86 11.74
CA ASN A 143 -4.31 -6.04 11.00
C ASN A 143 -5.49 -6.23 11.95
N GLY A 144 -6.60 -5.53 11.70
CA GLY A 144 -7.85 -5.72 12.44
C GLY A 144 -7.74 -5.53 13.95
N LEU A 145 -6.81 -4.69 14.42
CA LEU A 145 -6.61 -4.43 15.85
C LEU A 145 -7.91 -4.04 16.54
N GLY A 146 -8.35 -4.85 17.51
CA GLY A 146 -9.65 -4.69 18.16
C GLY A 146 -9.86 -3.34 18.83
N GLY A 147 -8.79 -2.74 19.38
CA GLY A 147 -8.83 -1.41 19.99
C GLY A 147 -9.15 -0.30 18.97
N CYS A 148 -8.67 -0.44 17.73
CA CYS A 148 -8.96 0.48 16.63
C CYS A 148 -10.35 0.19 16.06
N ASN A 149 -10.61 -1.08 15.71
CA ASN A 149 -11.85 -1.50 15.07
C ASN A 149 -13.09 -1.18 15.93
N GLY A 150 -13.00 -1.24 17.26
CA GLY A 150 -14.12 -0.91 18.15
C GLY A 150 -14.68 0.49 17.89
N CYS A 151 -13.83 1.53 17.89
CA CYS A 151 -14.25 2.90 17.63
C CYS A 151 -14.53 3.15 16.14
N HIS A 152 -13.78 2.48 15.26
CA HIS A 152 -13.89 2.68 13.82
C HIS A 152 -15.11 1.98 13.19
N SER A 153 -15.68 0.97 13.84
CA SER A 153 -16.80 0.16 13.31
C SER A 153 -18.05 0.96 12.91
N ALA A 154 -18.22 2.19 13.40
CA ALA A 154 -19.33 3.07 13.06
C ALA A 154 -19.12 3.89 11.77
N GLY A 155 -17.91 3.89 11.20
CA GLY A 155 -17.57 4.62 9.98
C GLY A 155 -17.95 3.87 8.70
N THR A 156 -17.91 4.56 7.57
CA THR A 156 -18.04 3.94 6.23
C THR A 156 -16.80 3.09 5.99
N ASP A 157 -16.97 1.77 5.94
CA ASP A 157 -15.88 0.78 5.95
C ASP A 157 -14.72 1.20 6.88
N ARG A 158 -15.08 1.47 8.15
CA ARG A 158 -14.17 1.87 9.24
C ARG A 158 -13.53 3.23 9.14
N VAL A 159 -13.76 4.00 8.08
CA VAL A 159 -13.31 5.38 8.00
C VAL A 159 -14.34 6.27 8.72
N VAL A 160 -13.91 6.85 9.84
CA VAL A 160 -14.74 7.71 10.69
C VAL A 160 -14.50 9.21 10.48
N THR A 161 -13.44 9.57 9.77
CA THR A 161 -13.21 10.96 9.35
C THR A 161 -14.30 11.36 8.36
N ALA A 162 -14.86 12.56 8.51
CA ALA A 162 -15.93 13.04 7.63
C ALA A 162 -15.42 13.22 6.20
N TYR A 163 -16.30 12.95 5.23
CA TYR A 163 -16.06 13.25 3.82
C TYR A 163 -17.17 14.16 3.26
N PRO A 164 -16.85 15.21 2.47
CA PRO A 164 -15.51 15.66 2.10
C PRO A 164 -14.71 16.13 3.33
N LEU A 165 -13.38 16.11 3.21
CA LEU A 165 -12.48 16.64 4.25
C LEU A 165 -12.81 18.13 4.51
N GLN A 166 -12.83 18.52 5.79
CA GLN A 166 -13.23 19.86 6.25
C GLN A 166 -12.06 20.83 6.32
#